data_AF-A0A6A7M756-F1
#
_entry.id   AF-A0A6A7M756-F1
#
_cell.length_a   1.000
_cell.length_b   1.000
_cell.length_c   1.000
_cell.angle_alpha   90.00
_cell.angle_beta   90.00
_cell.angle_gamma   90.00
#
_symmetry.space_group_name_H-M   'P 1'
#
loop_
_entity.id
_entity.type
_entity.pdbx_description
1 polymer ?
#
loop_
_entity_poly.entity_id
_entity_poly.type
_entity_poly.pdbx_seq_one_letter_code
_entity_poly.pdbx_strand_id
1 'polypeptide(L)' 'MVHPADLSLILKEENWPADSRWIRTAFLDSDEGKARPDATPRFILAQDGKVILAVTGNAGWKDKMWPKILEVTGTKA' A
#
# COMPACT_ATOMS: atom_id res chain seq x y z
N MET A 1 6.56 -8.98 -22.37
CA MET A 1 6.72 -10.15 -21.48
C MET A 1 5.53 -10.13 -20.54
N VAL A 2 4.67 -11.15 -20.56
CA VAL A 2 3.55 -11.24 -19.60
C VAL A 2 4.08 -12.00 -18.40
N HIS A 3 4.22 -11.31 -17.26
CA HIS A 3 4.56 -11.98 -16.01
C HIS A 3 3.31 -12.68 -15.48
N PRO A 4 3.38 -13.95 -15.05
CA PRO A 4 2.25 -14.57 -14.37
C PRO A 4 1.83 -13.69 -13.17
N ALA A 5 0.53 -13.59 -12.93
CA ALA A 5 -0.01 -12.82 -11.82
C ALA A 5 0.34 -13.48 -10.48
N ASP A 6 1.54 -13.22 -9.99
CA ASP A 6 2.01 -13.67 -8.69
C ASP A 6 2.07 -12.52 -7.68
N LEU A 7 2.15 -12.87 -6.40
CA LEU A 7 2.13 -11.91 -5.31
C LEU A 7 3.36 -10.98 -5.30
N SER A 8 4.45 -11.38 -5.96
CA SER A 8 5.70 -10.62 -6.03
C SER A 8 5.62 -9.43 -6.98
N LEU A 9 4.56 -9.32 -7.81
CA LEU A 9 4.44 -8.23 -8.79
C LEU A 9 4.42 -6.85 -8.13
N ILE A 10 3.89 -6.72 -6.90
CA ILE A 10 3.92 -5.46 -6.15
C ILE A 10 5.34 -5.04 -5.77
N LEU A 11 6.28 -5.98 -5.72
CA LEU A 11 7.69 -5.74 -5.39
C LEU A 11 8.51 -5.28 -6.57
N LYS A 12 7.97 -5.27 -7.79
CA LYS A 12 8.72 -4.89 -9.00
C LYS A 12 8.40 -3.45 -9.37
N GLU A 13 9.42 -2.61 -9.50
CA GLU A 13 9.23 -1.18 -9.77
C GLU A 13 8.54 -0.94 -11.12
N GLU A 14 8.82 -1.78 -12.12
CA GLU A 14 8.24 -1.71 -13.46
C GLU A 14 6.72 -1.91 -13.47
N ASN A 15 6.13 -2.49 -12.42
CA ASN A 15 4.68 -2.70 -12.30
C ASN A 15 3.96 -1.52 -11.65
N TRP A 16 4.68 -0.50 -11.19
CA TRP A 16 4.09 0.70 -10.60
C TRP A 16 4.04 1.85 -11.63
N PRO A 17 2.93 2.62 -11.66
CA PRO A 17 2.89 3.88 -12.38
C PRO A 17 4.07 4.77 -11.97
N ALA A 18 4.67 5.49 -12.94
CA ALA A 18 5.87 6.29 -12.69
C ALA A 18 5.71 7.26 -11.51
N ASP A 19 4.58 7.96 -11.45
CA ASP A 19 4.25 8.93 -10.40
C ASP A 19 4.06 8.29 -9.01
N SER A 20 3.87 6.97 -8.95
CA SER A 20 3.63 6.21 -7.72
C SER A 20 4.83 5.35 -7.30
N ARG A 21 5.95 5.33 -8.05
CA ARG A 21 7.12 4.51 -7.70
C ARG A 21 7.71 4.84 -6.34
N TRP A 22 7.66 6.10 -5.94
CA TRP A 22 8.12 6.53 -4.61
C TRP A 22 7.31 5.87 -3.48
N ILE A 23 6.03 5.56 -3.72
CA ILE A 23 5.16 4.89 -2.74
C ILE A 23 5.66 3.47 -2.49
N ARG A 24 6.08 2.76 -3.54
CA ARG A 24 6.70 1.43 -3.41
C ARG A 24 7.96 1.52 -2.55
N THR A 25 8.86 2.45 -2.84
CA THR A 25 10.10 2.63 -2.07
C THR A 25 9.80 2.91 -0.60
N ALA A 26 8.94 3.89 -0.33
CA ALA A 26 8.54 4.24 1.03
C ALA A 26 7.82 3.09 1.76
N PHE A 27 7.01 2.31 1.05
CA PHE A 27 6.37 1.10 1.59
C PHE A 27 7.41 0.05 1.98
N LEU A 28 8.36 -0.29 1.09
CA LEU A 28 9.39 -1.29 1.35
C LEU A 28 10.33 -0.88 2.51
N ASP A 29 10.48 0.41 2.76
CA ASP A 29 11.22 0.93 3.91
C ASP A 29 10.44 0.89 5.23
N SER A 30 9.11 0.76 5.19
CA SER A 30 8.26 0.68 6.38
C SER A 30 8.34 -0.68 7.08
N ASP A 31 8.00 -0.74 8.37
CA ASP A 31 8.00 -1.99 9.15
C ASP A 31 7.07 -3.05 8.54
N GLU A 32 5.90 -2.64 8.04
CA GLU A 32 4.94 -3.52 7.38
C GLU A 32 5.47 -4.06 6.04
N GLY A 33 6.14 -3.22 5.25
CA GLY A 33 6.75 -3.64 3.99
C GLY A 33 7.95 -4.58 4.18
N LYS A 34 8.72 -4.39 5.26
CA LYS A 34 9.80 -5.31 5.65
C LYS A 34 9.26 -6.65 6.14
N ALA A 35 8.19 -6.63 6.93
CA ALA A 35 7.63 -7.83 7.53
C ALA A 35 6.81 -8.68 6.55
N ARG A 36 6.07 -8.04 5.63
CA ARG A 36 5.07 -8.68 4.76
C ARG A 36 5.07 -8.09 3.35
N PRO A 37 6.21 -8.08 2.64
CA PRO A 37 6.37 -7.32 1.41
C PRO A 37 5.35 -7.69 0.32
N ASP A 38 5.05 -8.98 0.16
CA ASP A 38 4.22 -9.57 -0.89
C ASP A 38 2.82 -9.98 -0.43
N ALA A 39 2.43 -9.66 0.81
CA ALA A 39 1.13 -10.06 1.33
C ALA A 39 -0.02 -9.32 0.61
N THR A 40 -1.04 -10.07 0.17
CA THR A 40 -2.20 -9.56 -0.56
C THR A 40 -3.53 -9.95 0.11
N PRO A 41 -4.61 -9.17 -0.10
CA PRO A 41 -4.64 -7.85 -0.74
C PRO A 41 -3.87 -6.80 0.08
N ARG A 42 -3.16 -5.91 -0.61
CA ARG A 42 -2.35 -4.83 -0.02
C ARG A 42 -3.04 -3.49 -0.26
N PHE A 43 -3.14 -2.68 0.79
CA PHE A 43 -3.64 -1.31 0.72
C PHE A 43 -2.59 -0.36 1.28
N ILE A 44 -2.27 0.69 0.54
CA ILE A 44 -1.30 1.70 0.90
C ILE A 44 -1.97 3.07 0.76
N LEU A 45 -1.97 3.84 1.84
CA LEU A 45 -2.42 5.22 1.87
C LEU A 45 -1.19 6.12 1.97
N ALA A 46 -1.10 7.04 1.01
CA ALA A 46 0.00 7.97 0.89
C ALA A 46 -0.53 9.39 0.71
N GLN A 47 0.06 10.35 1.40
CA GLN A 47 -0.31 11.77 1.38
C GLN A 47 0.95 12.61 1.62
N ASP A 48 1.06 13.75 0.94
CA ASP A 48 2.16 14.71 1.10
C ASP A 48 3.56 14.08 1.02
N GLY A 49 3.75 13.17 0.06
CA GLY A 49 5.04 12.50 -0.18
C GLY A 49 5.42 11.46 0.86
N LYS A 50 4.48 11.01 1.72
CA LYS A 50 4.71 9.98 2.74
C LYS A 50 3.69 8.86 2.66
N VAL A 51 4.13 7.64 2.91
CA VAL A 51 3.22 6.52 3.22
C VAL A 51 2.80 6.69 4.68
N ILE A 52 1.50 6.88 4.90
CA ILE A 52 0.93 7.13 6.23
C ILE A 52 0.26 5.90 6.84
N LEU A 53 -0.13 4.94 5.99
CA LEU A 53 -0.65 3.65 6.43
C LEU A 53 -0.45 2.59 5.34
N ALA A 54 0.03 1.42 5.71
CA ALA A 54 0.01 0.23 4.87
C ALA A 54 -0.60 -0.93 5.66
N VAL A 55 -1.52 -1.68 5.06
CA VAL A 55 -2.21 -2.81 5.71
C VAL A 55 -2.48 -3.94 4.72
N THR A 56 -2.66 -5.15 5.25
CA THR A 56 -3.02 -6.35 4.48
C THR A 56 -4.42 -6.84 4.82
N GLY A 57 -5.08 -7.44 3.84
CA GLY A 57 -6.29 -8.24 4.05
C GLY A 57 -7.55 -7.42 4.31
N ASN A 58 -8.68 -8.09 4.25
CA ASN A 58 -10.00 -7.46 4.41
C ASN A 58 -10.19 -6.85 5.81
N ALA A 59 -9.62 -7.46 6.86
CA ALA A 59 -9.64 -6.89 8.21
C ALA A 59 -8.82 -5.60 8.27
N GLY A 60 -7.60 -5.60 7.72
CA GLY A 60 -6.79 -4.38 7.62
C GLY A 60 -7.48 -3.25 6.87
N TRP A 61 -8.20 -3.57 5.78
CA TRP A 61 -9.04 -2.61 5.08
C TRP A 61 -10.12 -2.00 5.99
N LYS A 62 -10.95 -2.85 6.60
CA LYS A 62 -12.12 -2.40 7.37
C LYS A 62 -11.73 -1.69 8.66
N ASP A 63 -10.76 -2.23 9.38
CA ASP A 63 -10.48 -1.83 10.76
C ASP A 63 -9.46 -0.69 10.86
N LYS A 64 -8.65 -0.50 9.81
CA LYS A 64 -7.55 0.47 9.81
C LYS A 64 -7.60 1.42 8.60
N MET A 65 -7.67 0.88 7.39
CA MET A 65 -7.60 1.71 6.17
C MET A 65 -8.80 2.66 6.06
N TRP A 66 -10.01 2.13 6.17
CA TRP A 66 -11.22 2.92 6.01
C TRP A 66 -11.34 4.05 7.07
N PRO A 67 -11.15 3.79 8.38
CA PRO A 67 -11.10 4.86 9.37
C PRO A 67 -10.02 5.90 9.07
N LYS A 68 -8.84 5.49 8.60
CA LYS A 68 -7.76 6.44 8.29
C LYS A 68 -8.09 7.33 7.09
N ILE A 69 -8.75 6.79 6.07
CA ILE A 69 -9.23 7.59 4.94
C ILE A 69 -10.18 8.68 5.43
N LEU A 70 -11.19 8.31 6.24
CA LEU A 70 -12.15 9.25 6.80
C LEU A 70 -11.48 10.36 7.63
N GLU A 71 -10.49 9.98 8.44
CA GLU A 71 -9.68 10.91 9.24
C GLU A 71 -8.97 11.94 8.34
N VAL A 72 -8.24 11.48 7.33
CA VAL A 72 -7.41 12.38 6.49
C VAL A 72 -8.21 13.20 5.50
N THR A 73 -9.41 12.75 5.11
CA THR A 73 -10.31 13.51 4.24
C THR A 73 -11.27 14.41 5.00
N GLY A 74 -11.29 14.33 6.34
CA GLY A 74 -12.27 15.03 7.17
C GLY A 74 -13.71 14.58 6.92
N THR A 75 -13.91 13.41 6.31
CA THR A 75 -15.24 12.86 6.03
C THR A 75 -15.80 12.22 7.29
N LYS A 76 -17.01 12.63 7.69
CA LYS A 76 -17.77 11.92 8.71
C LYS A 76 -18.52 10.79 8.02
N ALA A 77 -18.38 9.57 8.55
CA ALA A 77 -19.14 8.41 8.09
C ALA A 77 -20.65 8.61 8.25
#